data_AF-A0A9W9DFV3-F1
#
_entry.id   AF-A0A9W9DFV3-F1
#
_cell.length_a   1.000
_cell.length_b   1.000
_cell.length_c   1.000
_cell.angle_alpha   90.00
_cell.angle_beta   90.00
_cell.angle_gamma   90.00
#
_symmetry.space_group_name_H-M   'P 1'
#
loop_
_entity.id
_entity.type
_entity.pdbx_description
1 polymer ?
#
loop_
_entity_poly.entity_id
_entity_poly.type
_entity_poly.pdbx_seq_one_letter_code
_entity_poly.pdbx_strand_id
1 'polypeptide(L)'
;RDILECIRALYGNLDHCQYLCFTPERHYVDSDNTMRLYHDFNTGKWWWNTQVPDKPGATIVPVIISSNKTQITLFRNKAVYPVYLTIGNLPKEI
;
A
#
# COMPACT_ATOMS: atom_id res chain seq x y z
N ARG A 1 -19.33 0.54 -1.55
CA ARG A 1 -18.58 0.07 -2.73
C ARG A 1 -17.95 -1.25 -2.38
N ASP A 2 -17.80 -2.16 -3.34
CA ASP A 2 -17.06 -3.39 -3.14
C ASP A 2 -15.56 -3.08 -3.06
N ILE A 3 -14.88 -3.59 -2.02
CA ILE A 3 -13.45 -3.40 -1.80
C ILE A 3 -12.64 -4.07 -2.91
N LEU A 4 -13.08 -5.24 -3.40
CA LEU A 4 -12.39 -5.97 -4.45
C LEU A 4 -12.43 -5.22 -5.78
N GLU A 5 -13.54 -4.53 -6.08
CA GLU A 5 -13.62 -3.65 -7.26
C GLU A 5 -12.65 -2.49 -7.15
N CYS A 6 -12.56 -1.84 -5.98
CA CYS A 6 -11.59 -0.76 -5.75
C CYS A 6 -10.14 -1.24 -5.90
N ILE A 7 -9.80 -2.41 -5.35
CA ILE A 7 -8.45 -2.99 -5.48
C ILE A 7 -8.14 -3.30 -6.95
N ARG A 8 -9.08 -3.92 -7.67
CA ARG A 8 -8.91 -4.21 -9.11
C ARG A 8 -8.75 -2.94 -9.93
N ALA A 9 -9.48 -1.88 -9.60
CA ALA A 9 -9.35 -0.59 -10.27
C ALA A 9 -7.97 0.04 -10.05
N LEU A 10 -7.43 0.00 -8.83
CA LEU A 10 -6.09 0.52 -8.53
C LEU A 10 -4.98 -0.32 -9.18
N TYR A 11 -5.09 -1.64 -9.09
CA TYR A 11 -4.06 -2.56 -9.58
C TYR A 11 -4.07 -2.71 -11.10
N GLY A 12 -5.25 -2.62 -11.72
CA GLY A 12 -5.44 -2.77 -13.17
C GLY A 12 -5.36 -1.48 -13.97
N ASN A 13 -5.09 -0.33 -13.34
CA ASN A 13 -4.95 0.94 -14.05
C ASN A 13 -3.62 0.99 -14.82
N LEU A 14 -3.70 1.23 -16.14
CA LEU A 14 -2.52 1.31 -17.01
C LEU A 14 -1.57 2.45 -16.62
N ASP A 15 -2.10 3.56 -16.12
CA ASP A 15 -1.28 4.71 -15.70
C ASP A 15 -0.40 4.37 -14.49
N HIS A 16 -0.78 3.35 -13.72
CA HIS A 16 -0.05 2.89 -12.55
C HIS A 16 1.04 1.86 -12.86
N CYS A 17 0.99 1.21 -14.02
CA CYS A 17 1.83 0.04 -14.33
C CYS A 17 3.33 0.29 -14.14
N GLN A 18 3.81 1.50 -14.46
CA GLN A 18 5.22 1.88 -14.32
C GLN A 18 5.68 2.06 -12.86
N TYR A 19 4.74 2.22 -11.92
CA TYR A 19 5.03 2.48 -10.52
C TYR A 19 4.81 1.26 -9.61
N LEU A 20 4.11 0.23 -10.11
CA LEU A 20 3.75 -0.92 -9.28
C LEU A 20 4.97 -1.73 -8.83
N CYS A 21 5.07 -1.92 -7.52
CA CYS A 21 6.04 -2.82 -6.90
C CYS A 21 5.44 -4.23 -6.74
N PHE A 22 6.15 -5.24 -7.24
CA PHE A 22 5.68 -6.64 -7.25
C PHE A 22 6.47 -7.56 -6.33
N THR A 23 7.65 -7.16 -5.88
CA THR A 23 8.56 -8.00 -5.10
C THR A 23 9.10 -7.24 -3.90
N PRO A 24 9.37 -7.93 -2.78
CA PRO A 24 10.03 -7.31 -1.65
C PRO A 24 11.48 -6.94 -2.00
N GLU A 25 11.96 -5.85 -1.44
CA GLU A 25 13.30 -5.31 -1.70
C GLU A 25 14.08 -5.07 -0.41
N ARG A 26 15.40 -4.96 -0.56
CA ARG A 26 16.29 -4.66 0.55
C ARG A 26 17.19 -3.48 0.22
N HIS A 27 16.89 -2.33 0.81
CA HIS A 27 17.73 -1.13 0.71
C HIS A 27 18.60 -0.93 1.97
N TYR A 28 19.78 -0.37 1.78
CA TYR A 28 20.79 -0.15 2.83
C TYR A 28 21.46 1.22 2.66
N VAL A 29 21.90 1.81 3.77
CA VAL A 29 22.62 3.10 3.76
C VAL A 29 24.09 2.91 3.42
N ASP A 30 24.67 1.82 3.92
CA ASP A 30 26.08 1.49 3.82
C ASP A 30 26.34 0.35 2.83
N SER A 31 27.55 0.33 2.26
CA SER A 31 28.02 -0.74 1.37
C SER A 31 28.08 -2.11 2.05
N ASP A 32 28.25 -2.13 3.37
CA ASP A 32 28.40 -3.35 4.16
C ASP A 32 27.04 -3.98 4.52
N ASN A 33 25.92 -3.37 4.09
CA ASN A 33 24.56 -3.82 4.31
C ASN A 33 24.20 -4.02 5.80
N THR A 34 24.77 -3.21 6.68
CA THR A 34 24.56 -3.30 8.15
C THR A 34 23.35 -2.48 8.60
N MET A 35 23.05 -1.35 7.94
CA MET A 35 21.95 -0.45 8.28
C MET A 35 20.84 -0.50 7.23
N ARG A 36 19.69 -1.05 7.64
CA ARG A 36 18.50 -1.21 6.81
C ARG A 36 17.74 0.11 6.62
N LEU A 37 17.34 0.40 5.38
CA LEU A 37 16.39 1.46 5.05
C LEU A 37 14.98 0.89 4.84
N TYR A 38 13.99 1.58 5.39
CA TYR A 38 12.58 1.26 5.28
C TYR A 38 11.81 2.52 4.88
N HIS A 39 11.44 2.62 3.60
CA HIS A 39 10.78 3.80 3.05
C HIS A 39 9.41 3.49 2.45
N ASP A 40 9.26 2.31 1.86
CA ASP A 40 8.04 1.83 1.23
C ASP A 40 7.69 0.41 1.69
N PHE A 41 6.46 -0.03 1.39
CA PHE A 41 5.95 -1.33 1.81
C PHE A 41 6.86 -2.49 1.37
N ASN A 42 7.37 -2.47 0.14
CA ASN A 42 8.24 -3.52 -0.41
C ASN A 42 9.58 -3.64 0.33
N THR A 43 10.08 -2.56 0.93
CA THR A 43 11.32 -2.56 1.73
C THR A 43 11.13 -3.15 3.14
N GLY A 44 9.88 -3.23 3.60
CA GLY A 44 9.51 -3.71 4.92
C GLY A 44 9.82 -5.19 5.12
N LYS A 45 10.26 -5.54 6.34
CA LYS A 45 10.41 -6.95 6.75
C LYS A 45 9.13 -7.76 6.57
N TRP A 46 7.97 -7.11 6.75
CA TRP A 46 6.67 -7.75 6.63
C TRP A 46 6.42 -8.33 5.23
N TRP A 47 6.77 -7.62 4.16
CA TRP A 47 6.56 -8.13 2.79
C TRP A 47 7.40 -9.38 2.55
N TRP A 48 8.68 -9.37 2.96
CA TRP A 48 9.55 -10.54 2.91
C TRP A 48 8.98 -11.76 3.64
N ASN A 49 8.36 -11.56 4.81
CA ASN A 49 7.80 -12.64 5.61
C ASN A 49 6.45 -13.15 5.09
N THR A 50 5.71 -12.31 4.35
CA THR A 50 4.33 -12.60 3.92
C THR A 50 4.25 -13.08 2.47
N GLN A 51 5.20 -12.69 1.64
CA GLN A 51 5.30 -13.17 0.27
C GLN A 51 5.51 -14.69 0.28
N VAL A 52 4.51 -15.44 -0.20
CA VAL A 52 4.54 -16.91 -0.17
C VAL A 52 5.47 -17.42 -1.27
N PRO A 53 6.61 -18.06 -0.93
CA PRO A 53 7.56 -18.55 -1.93
C PRO A 53 6.97 -19.70 -2.77
N ASP A 54 5.98 -20.40 -2.24
CA ASP A 54 5.40 -21.62 -2.82
C ASP A 54 4.40 -21.34 -3.96
N LYS A 55 4.18 -20.07 -4.32
CA LYS A 55 3.30 -19.65 -5.44
C LYS A 55 4.08 -18.84 -6.47
N PRO A 56 4.75 -19.49 -7.43
CA PRO A 56 5.49 -18.81 -8.48
C PRO A 56 4.60 -17.82 -9.23
N GLY A 57 5.08 -16.58 -9.38
CA GLY A 57 4.37 -15.51 -10.09
C GLY A 57 3.25 -14.81 -9.30
N ALA A 58 2.94 -15.26 -8.07
CA ALA A 58 2.02 -14.53 -7.22
C ALA A 58 2.72 -13.31 -6.58
N THR A 59 2.01 -12.20 -6.43
CA THR A 59 2.42 -11.06 -5.61
C THR A 59 1.39 -10.80 -4.53
N ILE A 60 1.83 -10.38 -3.36
CA ILE A 60 0.90 -9.88 -2.34
C ILE A 60 0.45 -8.47 -2.71
N VAL A 61 -0.80 -8.16 -2.38
CA VAL A 61 -1.37 -6.82 -2.51
C VAL A 61 -1.72 -6.30 -1.12
N PRO A 62 -0.82 -5.52 -0.47
CA PRO A 62 -1.10 -4.98 0.84
C PRO A 62 -2.24 -3.95 0.73
N VAL A 63 -3.31 -4.08 1.51
CA VAL A 63 -4.44 -3.13 1.48
C VAL A 63 -4.35 -2.21 2.67
N ILE A 64 -4.33 -0.90 2.42
CA ILE A 64 -4.28 0.14 3.44
C ILE A 64 -5.66 0.80 3.50
N ILE A 65 -6.28 0.77 4.68
CA ILE A 65 -7.57 1.41 4.93
C ILE A 65 -7.34 2.49 5.98
N SER A 66 -7.71 3.72 5.67
CA SER A 66 -7.66 4.82 6.62
C SER A 66 -9.02 5.46 6.75
N SER A 67 -9.35 5.92 7.96
CA SER A 67 -10.58 6.66 8.20
C SER A 67 -10.25 7.87 9.05
N ASN A 68 -10.78 9.03 8.66
CA ASN A 68 -10.62 10.25 9.42
C ASN A 68 -11.99 10.86 9.72
N LYS A 69 -12.18 11.36 10.94
CA LYS A 69 -13.42 12.03 11.32
C LYS A 69 -13.45 13.42 10.68
N THR A 70 -14.44 13.65 9.84
CA THR A 70 -14.69 14.97 9.24
C THR A 70 -16.02 15.52 9.73
N GLN A 71 -16.03 16.74 10.26
CA GLN A 71 -17.27 17.45 10.56
C GLN A 71 -17.82 18.07 9.28
N ILE A 72 -19.06 17.74 8.92
CA ILE A 72 -19.67 18.23 7.67
C ILE A 72 -20.23 19.65 7.88
N THR A 73 -20.72 19.97 9.07
CA THR A 73 -21.27 21.30 9.41
C THR A 73 -21.07 21.64 10.89
N LEU A 74 -20.74 22.90 11.18
CA LEU A 74 -20.74 23.47 12.55
C LEU A 74 -22.17 23.57 13.11
N PHE A 75 -23.14 23.87 12.24
CA PHE A 75 -24.56 23.82 12.59
C PHE A 75 -25.06 22.38 12.50
N ARG A 76 -25.52 21.82 13.64
CA ARG A 76 -26.12 20.46 13.82
C ARG A 76 -25.18 19.28 14.08
N ASN A 77 -23.89 19.48 14.38
CA ASN A 77 -23.01 18.45 14.96
C ASN A 77 -22.97 17.09 14.20
N LYS A 78 -23.10 17.10 12.88
CA LYS A 78 -22.99 15.87 12.08
C LYS A 78 -21.53 15.61 11.71
N ALA A 79 -21.00 14.50 12.20
CA ALA A 79 -19.69 13.98 11.81
C ALA A 79 -19.86 12.74 10.93
N VAL A 80 -19.00 12.61 9.94
CA VAL A 80 -18.88 11.42 9.10
C VAL A 80 -17.43 10.96 9.12
N TYR A 81 -17.24 9.66 8.92
CA TYR A 81 -15.95 8.99 8.88
C TYR A 81 -15.76 8.47 7.45
N PRO A 82 -15.29 9.30 6.49
CA PRO A 82 -14.85 8.78 5.21
C PRO A 82 -13.83 7.65 5.42
N VAL A 83 -13.94 6.63 4.57
CA VAL A 83 -12.99 5.52 4.49
C VAL A 83 -12.25 5.66 3.18
N TYR A 84 -10.93 5.79 3.27
CA TYR A 84 -10.02 5.81 2.13
C TYR A 84 -9.34 4.45 2.03
N LEU A 85 -9.03 4.04 0.80
CA LEU A 85 -8.35 2.78 0.49
C LEU A 85 -7.25 3.03 -0.53
N THR A 86 -6.09 2.43 -0.30
CA THR A 86 -5.01 2.31 -1.30
C THR A 86 -4.34 0.94 -1.17
N ILE A 87 -3.44 0.63 -2.09
CA ILE A 87 -2.63 -0.59 -2.09
C ILE A 87 -1.15 -0.25 -1.87
N GLY A 88 -0.45 -1.07 -1.08
CA GLY A 88 0.98 -0.88 -0.79
C GLY A 88 1.90 -1.20 -1.97
N ASN A 89 1.36 -1.68 -3.10
CA ASN A 89 2.10 -1.83 -4.35
C ASN A 89 2.34 -0.49 -5.05
N LEU A 90 1.58 0.56 -4.71
CA LEU A 90 1.81 1.91 -5.21
C LEU A 90 2.76 2.65 -4.26
N PRO A 91 3.79 3.34 -4.78
CA PRO A 91 4.64 4.19 -3.96
C PRO A 91 3.81 5.28 -3.29
N LYS A 92 4.21 5.70 -2.10
CA LYS A 92 3.52 6.76 -1.34
C LYS A 92 3.41 8.11 -2.08
N GLU A 93 4.23 8.31 -3.11
CA GLU A 93 4.42 9.59 -3.83
C GLU A 93 3.48 9.73 -5.03
N ILE A 94 2.75 8.66 -5.38
CA ILE A 94 1.73 8.60 -6.43
C ILE A 94 0.34 8.71 -5.80
#